data_AF-A0A6N4QKG2-F1
#
_entry.id   AF-A0A6N4QKG2-F1
#
_cell.length_a   1.000
_cell.length_b   1.000
_cell.length_c   1.000
_cell.angle_alpha   90.00
_cell.angle_beta   90.00
_cell.angle_gamma   90.00
#
_symmetry.space_group_name_H-M   'P 1'
#
loop_
_entity.id
_entity.type
_entity.pdbx_description
1 polymer ?
#
loop_
_entity_poly.entity_id
_entity_poly.type
_entity_poly.pdbx_seq_one_letter_code
_entity_poly.pdbx_strand_id
1 'polypeptide(L)' 'MMEFQVENMTCGSCANVISKAIKTIDPNVQVSVDVASQTVRVKSGRSEKELANLIEECGYPVSKSTVVQ' A
#
# COMPACT_ATOMS: atom_id res chain seq x y z
N MET A 1 2.02 6.08 11.17
CA MET A 1 1.57 5.04 10.21
C MET A 1 1.27 5.75 8.89
N MET A 2 1.33 5.09 7.74
CA MET A 2 1.07 5.72 6.44
C MET A 2 -0.21 5.14 5.85
N GLU A 3 -0.99 5.95 5.17
CA GLU A 3 -2.22 5.55 4.48
C GLU A 3 -2.15 5.97 3.01
N PHE A 4 -2.50 5.06 2.12
CA PHE A 4 -2.50 5.25 0.67
C PHE A 4 -3.88 4.94 0.13
N GLN A 5 -4.43 5.84 -0.67
CA GLN A 5 -5.66 5.63 -1.42
C GLN A 5 -5.29 5.08 -2.80
N VAL A 6 -5.77 3.86 -3.08
CA VAL A 6 -5.31 3.04 -4.20
C VAL A 6 -6.44 2.74 -5.16
N GLU A 7 -6.30 3.12 -6.42
CA GLU A 7 -7.31 2.90 -7.44
C GLU A 7 -7.21 1.50 -8.05
N ASN A 8 -8.27 1.09 -8.78
CA ASN A 8 -8.33 -0.20 -9.47
C ASN A 8 -8.22 -1.45 -8.57
N MET A 9 -8.34 -1.28 -7.24
CA MET A 9 -8.40 -2.40 -6.30
C MET A 9 -9.81 -3.04 -6.35
N THR A 10 -10.06 -3.85 -7.38
CA THR A 10 -11.41 -4.40 -7.69
C THR A 10 -11.63 -5.82 -7.16
N CYS A 11 -10.62 -6.49 -6.59
CA CYS A 11 -10.74 -7.86 -6.09
C CYS A 11 -9.84 -8.12 -4.87
N GLY A 12 -10.22 -9.07 -3.99
CA GLY A 12 -9.44 -9.44 -2.81
C GLY A 12 -8.01 -9.92 -3.11
N SER A 13 -7.75 -10.38 -4.33
CA SER A 13 -6.40 -10.73 -4.80
C SER A 13 -5.44 -9.53 -4.85
N CYS A 14 -5.95 -8.32 -5.11
CA CYS A 14 -5.15 -7.10 -5.20
C CYS A 14 -4.47 -6.76 -3.85
N ALA A 15 -5.17 -6.97 -2.75
CA ALA A 15 -4.64 -6.76 -1.40
C ALA A 15 -3.42 -7.65 -1.11
N ASN A 16 -3.46 -8.90 -1.58
CA ASN A 16 -2.35 -9.83 -1.39
C ASN A 16 -1.12 -9.44 -2.23
N VAL A 17 -1.32 -8.94 -3.45
CA VAL A 17 -0.21 -8.49 -4.32
C VAL A 17 0.52 -7.30 -3.68
N ILE A 18 -0.22 -6.28 -3.25
CA ILE A 18 0.36 -5.08 -2.63
C ILE A 18 1.08 -5.42 -1.33
N SER A 19 0.45 -6.20 -0.45
CA SER A 19 1.09 -6.59 0.82
C SER A 19 2.34 -7.43 0.60
N LYS A 20 2.39 -8.30 -0.42
CA LYS A 20 3.59 -9.05 -0.79
C LYS A 20 4.68 -8.14 -1.32
N ALA A 21 4.37 -7.21 -2.22
CA ALA A 21 5.35 -6.28 -2.78
C ALA A 21 6.04 -5.48 -1.67
N ILE A 22 5.25 -4.92 -0.74
CA ILE A 22 5.79 -4.15 0.39
C ILE A 22 6.65 -5.04 1.30
N LYS A 23 6.22 -6.27 1.59
CA LYS A 23 7.01 -7.23 2.39
C LYS A 23 8.33 -7.64 1.72
N THR A 24 8.43 -7.59 0.39
CA THR A 24 9.69 -7.86 -0.33
C THR A 24 10.76 -6.83 0.00
N ILE A 25 10.40 -5.55 0.14
CA ILE A 25 11.35 -4.47 0.43
C ILE A 25 11.52 -4.21 1.94
N ASP A 26 10.56 -4.63 2.76
CA ASP A 26 10.56 -4.50 4.21
C ASP A 26 9.83 -5.69 4.87
N PRO A 27 10.53 -6.79 5.21
CA PRO A 27 9.87 -8.01 5.69
C PRO A 27 9.19 -7.87 7.07
N ASN A 28 9.57 -6.86 7.86
CA ASN A 28 9.00 -6.59 9.19
C ASN A 28 7.84 -5.58 9.16
N VAL A 29 7.42 -5.15 7.97
CA VAL A 29 6.35 -4.17 7.78
C VAL A 29 4.98 -4.72 8.22
N GLN A 30 4.15 -3.85 8.80
CA GLN A 30 2.73 -4.14 8.97
C GLN A 30 1.94 -3.48 7.83
N VAL A 31 1.22 -4.28 7.06
CA VAL A 31 0.35 -3.81 5.97
C VAL A 31 -1.07 -4.24 6.28
N SER A 32 -2.00 -3.31 6.20
CA SER A 32 -3.44 -3.54 6.29
C SER A 32 -4.09 -2.95 5.05
N VAL A 33 -4.86 -3.76 4.33
CA VAL A 33 -5.53 -3.32 3.10
C VAL A 33 -7.03 -3.42 3.29
N ASP A 34 -7.73 -2.32 3.01
CA ASP A 34 -9.18 -2.24 3.01
C ASP A 34 -9.65 -2.07 1.56
N VAL A 35 -10.15 -3.15 0.96
CA VAL A 35 -10.61 -3.16 -0.43
C VAL A 35 -11.91 -2.35 -0.58
N ALA A 36 -12.77 -2.35 0.44
CA ALA A 36 -14.05 -1.63 0.42
C ALA A 36 -13.85 -0.11 0.32
N SER A 37 -12.85 0.41 1.06
CA SER A 37 -12.48 1.83 1.10
C SER A 37 -11.30 2.14 0.19
N GLN A 38 -10.79 1.16 -0.57
CA GLN A 38 -9.63 1.32 -1.46
C GLN A 38 -8.41 1.95 -0.77
N THR A 39 -8.15 1.50 0.46
CA THR A 39 -7.18 2.12 1.37
C THR A 39 -6.13 1.10 1.80
N VAL A 40 -4.86 1.47 1.68
CA VAL A 40 -3.72 0.66 2.11
C VAL A 40 -3.00 1.38 3.24
N ARG A 41 -2.95 0.77 4.42
CA ARG A 41 -2.22 1.26 5.59
C ARG A 41 -0.93 0.50 5.74
N VAL A 42 0.18 1.22 5.87
CA VAL A 42 1.52 0.66 6.00
C VAL A 42 2.21 1.26 7.21
N LYS A 43 2.75 0.40 8.07
CA LYS A 43 3.65 0.78 9.16
C LYS A 43 5.04 0.23 8.84
N SER A 44 5.84 1.09 8.22
CA SER A 44 7.22 0.83 7.79
C SER A 44 8.14 1.97 8.23
N GLY A 45 9.44 1.70 8.31
CA GLY A 45 10.47 2.75 8.39
C GLY A 45 10.82 3.39 7.04
N ARG A 46 10.28 2.86 5.94
CA ARG A 46 10.46 3.42 4.58
C ARG A 46 9.69 4.72 4.40
N SER A 47 10.11 5.52 3.43
CA SER A 47 9.43 6.77 3.09
C SER A 47 8.11 6.53 2.36
N GLU A 48 7.15 7.43 2.54
CA GLU A 48 5.85 7.37 1.88
C GLU A 48 5.97 7.24 0.35
N LYS A 49 6.86 8.02 -0.26
CA LYS A 49 7.12 8.02 -1.71
C LYS A 49 7.62 6.67 -2.24
N GLU A 50 8.49 6.00 -1.48
CA GLU A 50 9.02 4.68 -1.87
C GLU A 50 7.91 3.64 -1.89
N LEU A 51 7.04 3.68 -0.88
CA LEU A 51 5.90 2.78 -0.78
C LEU A 51 4.84 3.07 -1.84
N ALA A 52 4.55 4.35 -2.11
CA ALA A 52 3.62 4.75 -3.17
C ALA A 52 4.10 4.24 -4.54
N ASN A 53 5.36 4.53 -4.90
CA ASN A 53 5.97 4.05 -6.15
C ASN A 53 5.86 2.53 -6.27
N LEU A 54 6.18 1.78 -5.21
CA LEU A 54 6.09 0.32 -5.24
C LEU A 54 4.67 -0.19 -5.51
N ILE A 55 3.67 0.47 -4.92
CA ILE A 55 2.25 0.14 -5.13
C ILE A 55 1.87 0.43 -6.60
N GLU A 56 2.33 1.55 -7.16
CA GLU A 56 2.10 1.92 -8.56
C GLU A 56 2.81 0.97 -9.54
N GLU A 57 4.04 0.53 -9.23
CA GLU A 57 4.78 -0.46 -10.02
C GLU A 57 4.08 -1.83 -10.07
N CYS A 58 3.26 -2.13 -9.06
CA CYS A 58 2.40 -3.31 -9.07
C CYS A 58 1.14 -3.15 -9.94
N GLY A 59 0.97 -2.02 -10.61
CA GLY A 59 -0.19 -1.69 -11.44
C GLY A 59 -1.37 -1.12 -10.66
N TYR A 60 -1.12 -0.61 -9.45
CA TYR A 60 -2.16 -0.01 -8.60
C TYR A 60 -1.88 1.48 -8.37
N PRO A 61 -2.52 2.39 -9.12
CA PRO A 61 -2.28 3.82 -8.99
C PRO A 61 -2.61 4.32 -7.59
N VAL A 62 -1.76 5.20 -7.05
CA VAL A 62 -2.00 5.84 -5.74
C VAL A 62 -2.51 7.25 -5.97
N SER A 63 -3.80 7.51 -5.73
CA SER A 63 -4.35 8.87 -5.91
C SER A 63 -3.98 9.81 -4.77
N LYS A 64 -3.82 9.28 -3.56
CA LYS A 64 -3.48 10.06 -2.37
C LYS A 64 -2.62 9.24 -1.42
N SER A 65 -1.70 9.91 -0.77
CA SER A 65 -0.92 9.37 0.34
C SER A 65 -1.00 10.34 1.51
N THR A 66 -1.08 9.82 2.73
CA THR A 66 -1.15 10.63 3.94
C THR A 66 -0.41 9.94 5.09
N VAL A 67 0.49 10.69 5.72
CA VAL A 67 1.15 10.28 6.96
C VAL A 67 0.21 10.55 8.13
N VAL A 68 -0.38 9.50 8.69
CA VAL A 68 -1.12 9.56 9.94
C VAL A 68 -0.13 9.40 11.10
N GLN A 69 0.12 10.51 11.83
CA GLN A 69 1.03 10.54 12.98
C GLN A 69 0.58 9.58 14.08
#